data_AF-A0A1F2ZYF9-F1
#
_entry.id   AF-A0A1F2ZYF9-F1
#
_cell.length_a   1.000
_cell.length_b   1.000
_cell.length_c   1.000
_cell.angle_alpha   90.00
_cell.angle_beta   90.00
_cell.angle_gamma   90.00
#
_symmetry.space_group_name_H-M   'P 1'
#
loop_
_entity.id
_entity.type
_entity.pdbx_description
1 polymer ?
#
loop_
_entity_poly.entity_id
_entity_poly.type
_entity_poly.pdbx_seq_one_letter_code
_entity_poly.pdbx_strand_id
1 'polypeptide(L)'
;MSKQAWHFGTPERDPAELAEESARRRAEAALEERARRPLSYNPINNPLTPGPRTPAEAPVDKLPAMLERALANPRRLRTPARQRTAFLEQLARCGSVLEAALRAGVNRGTVYRWRAKDPDFAGRWADAIRRRAEEVGDDIALQANQVEVQPVFYRGQKIGERRRVNTQLLIHVQNRLDADRRRAEDRAERRELILLRAELVQRSREIRQSATPAATPSMPEMCSDDLGLPAAA
;
A
#
# COMPACT_ATOMS: atom_id res chain seq x y z
N MET A 1 -67.89 38.63 -33.51
CA MET A 1 -66.85 37.87 -34.22
C MET A 1 -65.63 37.79 -33.30
N SER A 2 -65.46 36.65 -32.61
CA SER A 2 -64.39 36.44 -31.64
C SER A 2 -63.13 35.95 -32.38
N LYS A 3 -62.00 36.65 -32.21
CA LYS A 3 -60.68 36.17 -32.63
C LYS A 3 -59.94 35.78 -31.35
N GLN A 4 -59.81 34.47 -31.12
CA GLN A 4 -59.02 33.92 -30.02
C GLN A 4 -57.54 34.28 -30.23
N ALA A 5 -56.90 34.77 -29.18
CA ALA A 5 -55.45 34.96 -29.12
C ALA A 5 -54.79 33.61 -28.80
N TRP A 6 -53.83 33.21 -29.63
CA TRP A 6 -53.02 32.00 -29.43
C TRP A 6 -52.09 32.23 -28.23
N HIS A 7 -52.32 31.53 -27.13
CA HIS A 7 -51.36 31.44 -26.04
C HIS A 7 -50.30 30.39 -26.38
N PHE A 8 -49.07 30.82 -26.64
CA PHE A 8 -47.89 29.95 -26.60
C PHE A 8 -47.67 29.53 -25.15
N GLY A 9 -47.92 28.25 -24.82
CA GLY A 9 -47.53 27.68 -23.54
C GLY A 9 -46.01 27.72 -23.41
N THR A 10 -45.52 28.24 -22.28
CA THR A 10 -44.12 28.05 -21.88
C THR A 10 -43.83 26.55 -21.85
N PRO A 11 -42.73 26.05 -22.45
CA PRO A 11 -42.44 24.63 -22.40
C PRO A 11 -42.30 24.23 -20.92
N GLU A 12 -43.13 23.27 -20.52
CA GLU A 12 -43.12 22.67 -19.19
C GLU A 12 -41.74 22.02 -19.02
N ARG A 13 -40.85 22.70 -18.29
CA ARG A 13 -39.47 22.24 -18.08
C ARG A 13 -39.50 20.91 -17.34
N ASP A 14 -38.66 19.98 -17.80
CA ASP A 14 -38.52 18.66 -17.21
C ASP A 14 -38.24 18.81 -15.69
N PRO A 15 -39.02 18.15 -14.81
CA PRO A 15 -38.81 18.22 -13.36
C PRO A 15 -37.39 17.82 -12.94
N ALA A 16 -36.70 16.98 -13.71
CA ALA A 16 -35.32 16.60 -13.46
C ALA A 16 -34.35 17.79 -13.62
N GLU A 17 -34.54 18.60 -14.66
CA GLU A 17 -33.72 19.80 -14.89
C GLU A 17 -33.94 20.86 -13.80
N LEU A 18 -35.18 21.02 -13.34
CA LEU A 18 -35.51 21.91 -12.22
C LEU A 18 -34.90 21.43 -10.90
N ALA A 19 -34.85 20.11 -10.67
CA ALA A 19 -34.21 19.52 -9.51
C ALA A 19 -32.69 19.76 -9.53
N GLU A 20 -32.05 19.59 -10.68
CA GLU A 20 -30.63 19.90 -10.87
C GLU A 20 -30.31 21.38 -10.70
N GLU A 21 -31.13 22.27 -11.27
CA GLU A 21 -30.96 23.73 -11.14
C GLU A 21 -31.13 24.17 -9.68
N SER A 22 -32.08 23.56 -8.96
CA SER A 22 -32.24 23.77 -7.51
C SER A 22 -31.05 23.24 -6.70
N ALA A 23 -30.46 22.11 -7.11
CA ALA A 23 -29.29 21.52 -6.47
C ALA A 23 -28.05 22.38 -6.69
N ARG A 24 -27.88 22.92 -7.91
CA ARG A 24 -26.83 23.89 -8.24
C ARG A 24 -26.98 25.17 -7.42
N ARG A 25 -28.18 25.75 -7.34
CA ARG A 25 -28.42 26.93 -6.48
C ARG A 25 -28.16 26.65 -5.00
N ARG A 26 -28.53 25.46 -4.50
CA ARG A 26 -28.23 25.06 -3.11
C ARG A 26 -26.73 24.91 -2.87
N ALA A 27 -26.00 24.34 -3.83
CA ALA A 27 -24.54 24.21 -3.74
C ALA A 27 -23.84 25.58 -3.81
N GLU A 28 -24.31 26.47 -4.66
CA GLU A 28 -23.80 27.83 -4.83
C GLU A 28 -24.08 28.69 -3.58
N ALA A 29 -25.30 28.61 -3.02
CA ALA A 29 -25.63 29.25 -1.75
C ALA A 29 -24.78 28.71 -0.58
N ALA A 30 -24.52 27.41 -0.52
CA ALA A 30 -23.64 26.81 0.49
C ALA A 30 -22.17 27.25 0.34
N LEU A 31 -21.71 27.47 -0.90
CA LEU A 31 -20.39 28.04 -1.20
C LEU A 31 -20.30 29.50 -0.78
N GLU A 32 -21.32 30.32 -1.08
CA GLU A 32 -21.40 31.71 -0.62
C GLU A 32 -21.46 31.81 0.91
N GLU A 33 -22.23 30.95 1.57
CA GLU A 33 -22.29 30.89 3.03
C GLU A 33 -20.93 30.51 3.62
N ARG A 34 -20.22 29.53 3.03
CA ARG A 34 -18.87 29.16 3.43
C ARG A 34 -17.84 30.27 3.18
N ALA A 35 -18.02 31.07 2.12
CA ALA A 35 -17.14 32.20 1.80
C ALA A 35 -17.40 33.42 2.71
N ARG A 36 -18.66 33.64 3.11
CA ARG A 36 -19.04 34.68 4.09
C ARG A 36 -18.73 34.27 5.53
N ARG A 37 -18.61 32.97 5.81
CA ARG A 37 -18.13 32.46 7.09
C ARG A 37 -16.72 33.02 7.30
N PRO A 38 -16.50 33.83 8.35
CA PRO A 38 -15.18 34.40 8.58
C PRO A 38 -14.18 33.26 8.72
N LEU A 39 -13.14 33.25 7.87
CA LEU A 39 -11.94 32.44 8.08
C LEU A 39 -11.56 32.64 9.54
N SER A 40 -11.44 31.56 10.31
CA SER A 40 -11.23 31.62 11.76
C SER A 40 -9.89 32.24 12.16
N TYR A 41 -9.15 32.81 11.20
CA TYR A 41 -7.94 33.55 11.42
C TYR A 41 -7.99 34.86 10.63
N ASN A 42 -8.34 35.94 11.34
CA ASN A 42 -8.22 37.31 10.85
C ASN A 42 -7.45 38.11 11.93
N PRO A 43 -6.15 38.41 11.72
CA PRO A 43 -5.23 38.80 12.80
C PRO A 43 -5.41 40.23 13.31
N ILE A 44 -6.34 41.01 12.75
CA ILE A 44 -6.54 42.43 13.09
C ILE A 44 -7.70 42.62 14.09
N ASN A 45 -8.74 41.78 14.03
CA ASN A 45 -9.98 41.98 14.80
C ASN A 45 -10.23 40.92 15.89
N ASN A 46 -9.39 39.91 16.00
CA ASN A 46 -9.44 38.89 17.05
C ASN A 46 -8.09 38.91 17.78
N PRO A 47 -7.86 39.82 18.76
CA PRO A 47 -6.71 39.67 19.65
C PRO A 47 -6.83 38.29 20.27
N LEU A 48 -5.77 37.47 20.25
CA LEU A 48 -5.76 36.06 20.70
C LEU A 48 -6.73 35.86 21.88
N THR A 49 -7.98 35.55 21.57
CA THR A 49 -8.89 35.04 22.57
C THR A 49 -8.33 33.64 22.74
N PRO A 50 -7.79 33.27 23.91
CA PRO A 50 -7.33 31.91 24.08
C PRO A 50 -8.53 31.04 23.69
N GLY A 51 -8.36 30.24 22.63
CA GLY A 51 -9.39 29.32 22.18
C GLY A 51 -9.86 28.49 23.39
N PRO A 52 -11.02 27.79 23.29
CA PRO A 52 -11.46 26.91 24.38
C PRO A 52 -10.22 26.14 24.82
N ARG A 53 -9.79 26.35 26.07
CA ARG A 53 -8.54 25.77 26.59
C ARG A 53 -8.57 24.32 26.11
N THR A 54 -7.76 23.99 25.10
CA THR A 54 -7.26 22.62 24.98
C THR A 54 -6.82 22.33 26.40
N PRO A 55 -7.32 21.28 27.07
CA PRO A 55 -7.01 21.02 28.47
C PRO A 55 -5.52 21.27 28.65
N ALA A 56 -5.24 22.43 29.24
CA ALA A 56 -3.92 23.01 29.20
C ALA A 56 -3.09 22.10 30.07
N GLU A 57 -1.94 21.70 29.55
CA GLU A 57 -0.82 21.28 30.37
C GLU A 57 -1.07 19.99 31.15
N ALA A 58 -1.15 18.87 30.43
CA ALA A 58 -0.53 17.67 30.98
C ALA A 58 0.94 18.06 31.31
N PRO A 59 1.41 17.86 32.56
CA PRO A 59 2.75 18.28 32.94
C PRO A 59 3.76 17.55 32.06
N VAL A 60 4.51 18.31 31.27
CA VAL A 60 5.52 17.82 30.31
C VAL A 60 6.74 17.21 31.03
N ASP A 61 6.83 17.34 32.35
CA ASP A 61 8.06 17.03 33.11
C ASP A 61 8.05 15.74 33.94
N LYS A 62 7.13 14.81 33.67
CA LYS A 62 7.27 13.44 34.22
C LYS A 62 7.28 12.44 33.09
N LEU A 63 8.47 11.96 32.74
CA LEU A 63 8.59 10.69 32.03
C LEU A 63 7.73 9.69 32.81
N PRO A 64 6.87 8.88 32.16
CA PRO A 64 6.01 7.95 32.88
C PRO A 64 6.89 7.16 33.86
N ALA A 65 6.50 7.04 35.13
CA ALA A 65 7.38 6.52 36.20
C ALA A 65 8.03 5.15 35.87
N MET A 66 7.43 4.38 34.96
CA MET A 66 7.99 3.16 34.38
C MET A 66 9.23 3.42 33.51
N LEU A 67 9.22 4.47 32.67
CA LEU A 67 10.34 4.91 31.86
C LEU A 67 11.46 5.48 32.73
N GLU A 68 11.16 6.26 33.77
CA GLU A 68 12.17 6.70 34.74
C GLU A 68 12.87 5.51 35.41
N ARG A 69 12.12 4.51 35.89
CA ARG A 69 12.69 3.27 36.45
C ARG A 69 13.50 2.47 35.44
N ALA A 70 13.12 2.49 34.17
CA ALA A 70 13.84 1.80 33.10
C ALA A 70 15.12 2.54 32.69
N LEU A 71 15.10 3.87 32.68
CA LEU A 71 16.28 4.72 32.44
C LEU A 71 17.27 4.62 33.60
N ALA A 72 16.78 4.53 34.85
CA ALA A 72 17.61 4.31 36.03
C ALA A 72 18.38 2.97 35.99
N ASN A 73 17.92 1.98 35.24
CA ASN A 73 18.63 0.72 35.01
C ASN A 73 18.73 0.38 33.52
N PRO A 74 19.82 0.76 32.83
CA PRO A 74 19.96 0.60 31.38
C PRO A 74 19.92 -0.87 30.93
N ARG A 75 20.16 -1.84 31.82
CA ARG A 75 20.03 -3.27 31.50
C ARG A 75 18.58 -3.66 31.20
N ARG A 76 17.60 -3.00 31.83
CA ARG A 76 16.17 -3.26 31.58
C ARG A 76 15.73 -2.78 30.20
N LEU A 77 16.42 -1.78 29.63
CA LEU A 77 16.17 -1.31 28.26
C LEU A 77 16.74 -2.26 27.20
N ARG A 78 17.72 -3.10 27.57
CA ARG A 78 18.54 -3.91 26.66
C ARG A 78 18.05 -5.34 26.46
N THR A 79 16.75 -5.59 26.64
CA THR A 79 16.15 -6.91 26.36
C THR A 79 16.32 -7.31 24.90
N PRO A 80 16.48 -8.61 24.57
CA PRO A 80 16.72 -9.08 23.21
C PRO A 80 15.59 -8.69 22.24
N ALA A 81 14.34 -8.67 22.71
CA ALA A 81 13.21 -8.22 21.90
C ALA A 81 13.33 -6.74 21.49
N ARG A 82 13.66 -5.86 22.44
CA ARG A 82 13.87 -4.42 22.17
C ARG A 82 15.09 -4.16 21.28
N GLN A 83 16.15 -4.95 21.44
CA GLN A 83 17.31 -4.83 20.55
C GLN A 83 16.97 -5.23 19.12
N ARG A 84 16.15 -6.28 18.92
CA ARG A 84 15.67 -6.68 17.58
C ARG A 84 14.83 -5.58 16.95
N THR A 85 13.89 -4.99 17.68
CA THR A 85 13.05 -3.91 17.17
C THR A 85 13.87 -2.67 16.85
N ALA A 86 14.74 -2.23 17.77
CA ALA A 86 15.64 -1.10 17.55
C ALA A 86 16.54 -1.33 16.33
N PHE A 87 17.10 -2.53 16.17
CA PHE A 87 17.89 -2.87 14.99
C PHE A 87 17.07 -2.76 13.69
N LEU A 88 15.87 -3.32 13.64
CA LEU A 88 15.02 -3.27 12.45
C LEU A 88 14.60 -1.84 12.10
N GLU A 89 14.30 -1.00 13.09
CA GLU A 89 14.00 0.42 12.91
C GLU A 89 15.20 1.17 12.33
N GLN A 90 16.40 0.94 12.87
CA GLN A 90 17.61 1.57 12.34
C GLN A 90 17.93 1.06 10.93
N LEU A 91 17.74 -0.23 10.66
CA LEU A 91 17.94 -0.83 9.34
C LEU A 91 17.00 -0.24 8.31
N ALA A 92 15.72 -0.03 8.66
CA ALA A 92 14.77 0.64 7.78
C ALA A 92 15.17 2.09 7.45
N ARG A 93 15.87 2.77 8.38
CA ARG A 93 16.31 4.17 8.17
C ARG A 93 17.61 4.32 7.39
N CYS A 94 18.61 3.46 7.61
CA CYS A 94 19.91 3.62 6.94
C CYS A 94 20.12 2.66 5.77
N GLY A 95 19.55 1.44 5.82
CA GLY A 95 19.78 0.39 4.82
C GLY A 95 21.12 -0.33 4.96
N SER A 96 22.01 0.14 5.84
CA SER A 96 23.31 -0.49 6.11
C SER A 96 23.27 -1.30 7.40
N VAL A 97 23.60 -2.59 7.30
CA VAL A 97 23.59 -3.53 8.43
C VAL A 97 24.61 -3.15 9.51
N LEU A 98 25.79 -2.67 9.08
CA LEU A 98 26.85 -2.26 10.00
C LEU A 98 26.40 -1.04 10.81
N GLU A 99 25.89 -0.03 10.12
CA GLU A 99 25.44 1.22 10.73
C GLU A 99 24.21 0.99 11.64
N ALA A 100 23.26 0.16 11.20
CA ALA A 100 22.10 -0.21 12.00
C ALA A 100 22.50 -0.94 13.29
N ALA A 101 23.47 -1.86 13.20
CA ALA A 101 23.98 -2.61 14.36
C ALA A 101 24.71 -1.69 15.36
N LEU A 102 25.52 -0.75 14.87
CA LEU A 102 26.19 0.26 15.68
C LEU A 102 25.18 1.17 16.39
N ARG A 103 24.18 1.70 15.67
CA ARG A 103 23.14 2.57 16.23
C ARG A 103 22.22 1.84 17.22
N ALA A 104 21.94 0.56 16.99
CA ALA A 104 21.18 -0.27 17.92
C ALA A 104 22.01 -0.79 19.11
N GLY A 105 23.33 -0.60 19.09
CA GLY A 105 24.24 -1.09 20.13
C GLY A 105 24.31 -2.62 20.22
N VAL A 106 24.22 -3.32 19.09
CA VAL A 106 24.25 -4.78 18.98
C VAL A 106 25.43 -5.20 18.10
N ASN A 107 26.13 -6.29 18.46
CA ASN A 107 27.17 -6.85 17.61
C ASN A 107 26.54 -7.51 16.36
N ARG A 108 27.05 -7.20 15.17
CA ARG A 108 26.65 -7.76 13.87
C ARG A 108 26.51 -9.29 13.88
N GLY A 109 27.43 -10.02 14.52
CA GLY A 109 27.34 -11.49 14.62
C GLY A 109 26.11 -11.98 15.37
N THR A 110 25.66 -11.23 16.37
CA THR A 110 24.43 -11.54 17.12
C THR A 110 23.19 -11.35 16.23
N VAL A 111 23.18 -10.31 15.40
CA VAL A 111 22.06 -10.02 14.51
C VAL A 111 21.90 -11.10 13.43
N TYR A 112 23.01 -11.60 12.88
CA TYR A 112 22.95 -12.74 11.95
C TYR A 112 22.49 -14.04 12.62
N ARG A 113 22.87 -14.28 13.88
CA ARG A 113 22.34 -15.41 14.66
C ARG A 113 20.83 -15.30 14.86
N TRP A 114 20.28 -14.10 15.07
CA TRP A 114 18.83 -13.91 15.13
C TRP A 114 18.18 -14.22 13.79
N ARG A 115 18.74 -13.73 12.68
CA ARG A 115 18.25 -14.03 11.33
C ARG A 115 18.23 -15.52 11.02
N ALA A 116 19.20 -16.28 11.50
CA ALA A 116 19.26 -17.73 11.30
C ALA A 116 18.26 -18.51 12.17
N LYS A 117 17.94 -18.00 13.37
CA LYS A 117 17.07 -18.70 14.33
C LYS A 117 15.59 -18.34 14.21
N ASP A 118 15.28 -17.16 13.69
CA ASP A 118 13.95 -16.56 13.70
C ASP A 118 13.56 -16.16 12.27
N PRO A 119 12.71 -16.96 11.58
CA PRO A 119 12.31 -16.69 10.21
C PRO A 119 11.45 -15.42 10.09
N ASP A 120 10.66 -15.08 11.12
CA ASP A 120 9.85 -13.86 11.13
C ASP A 120 10.75 -12.61 11.18
N PHE A 121 11.80 -12.67 12.00
CA PHE A 121 12.82 -11.61 12.03
C PHE A 121 13.53 -11.49 10.67
N ALA A 122 13.82 -12.61 9.99
CA ALA A 122 14.41 -12.61 8.66
C ALA A 122 13.47 -11.99 7.59
N GLY A 123 12.17 -12.26 7.68
CA GLY A 123 11.15 -11.63 6.83
C GLY A 123 11.09 -10.12 7.04
N ARG A 124 10.95 -9.67 8.29
CA ARG A 124 10.95 -8.25 8.64
C ARG A 124 12.23 -7.52 8.24
N TRP A 125 13.37 -8.20 8.33
CA TRP A 125 14.64 -7.67 7.82
C TRP A 125 14.58 -7.46 6.31
N ALA A 126 14.16 -8.47 5.56
CA ALA A 126 14.08 -8.39 4.11
C ALA A 126 13.13 -7.27 3.67
N ASP A 127 12.00 -7.13 4.35
CA ASP A 127 11.05 -6.05 4.12
C ASP A 127 11.65 -4.66 4.42
N ALA A 128 12.42 -4.53 5.52
CA ALA A 128 13.08 -3.26 5.86
C ALA A 128 14.11 -2.85 4.80
N ILE A 129 14.92 -3.80 4.30
CA ILE A 129 15.87 -3.52 3.21
C ILE A 129 15.14 -3.17 1.92
N ARG A 130 14.08 -3.90 1.59
CA ARG A 130 13.29 -3.64 0.37
C ARG A 130 12.72 -2.23 0.38
N ARG A 131 12.04 -1.85 1.48
CA ARG A 131 11.46 -0.49 1.64
C ARG A 131 12.53 0.58 1.54
N ARG A 132 13.67 0.39 2.21
CA ARG A 132 14.76 1.35 2.15
C ARG A 132 15.37 1.49 0.75
N ALA A 133 15.47 0.39 0.00
CA ALA A 133 15.94 0.41 -1.37
C ALA A 133 14.96 1.14 -2.31
N GLU A 134 13.65 0.98 -2.08
CA GLU A 134 12.59 1.72 -2.79
C GLU A 134 12.72 3.23 -2.51
N GLU A 135 12.79 3.63 -1.24
CA GLU A 135 12.97 5.05 -0.83
C GLU A 135 14.21 5.68 -1.48
N VAL A 136 15.37 5.02 -1.39
CA VAL A 136 16.62 5.54 -1.98
C VAL A 136 16.50 5.66 -3.50
N GLY A 137 15.81 4.71 -4.14
CA GLY A 137 15.57 4.77 -5.58
C GLY A 137 14.68 5.96 -5.97
N ASP A 138 13.72 6.33 -5.13
CA ASP A 138 12.82 7.44 -5.38
C ASP A 138 13.53 8.79 -5.15
N ASP A 139 14.38 8.88 -4.12
CA ASP A 139 15.28 10.01 -3.90
C ASP A 139 16.23 10.22 -5.10
N ILE A 140 16.81 9.14 -5.62
CA ILE A 140 17.66 9.18 -6.82
C ILE A 140 16.85 9.67 -8.03
N ALA A 141 15.61 9.21 -8.20
CA ALA A 141 14.75 9.67 -9.30
C ALA A 141 14.41 11.16 -9.19
N LEU A 142 14.14 11.65 -7.99
CA LEU A 142 13.89 13.06 -7.74
C LEU A 142 15.14 13.89 -8.03
N GLN A 143 16.31 13.45 -7.59
CA GLN A 143 17.58 14.14 -7.82
C GLN A 143 18.01 14.10 -9.30
N ALA A 144 17.76 13.00 -10.02
CA ALA A 144 18.11 12.86 -11.42
C ALA A 144 17.43 13.93 -12.31
N ASN A 145 16.23 14.36 -11.92
CA ASN A 145 15.46 15.38 -12.63
C ASN A 145 15.87 16.82 -12.27
N GLN A 146 16.75 17.00 -11.27
CA GLN A 146 17.24 18.33 -10.91
C GLN A 146 18.28 18.81 -11.91
N VAL A 147 18.12 20.06 -12.35
CA VAL A 147 19.07 20.75 -13.22
C VAL A 147 19.95 21.62 -12.36
N GLU A 148 21.24 21.31 -12.30
CA GLU A 148 22.23 22.17 -11.65
C GLU A 148 22.59 23.33 -12.57
N VAL A 149 22.39 24.56 -12.09
CA VAL A 149 22.79 25.78 -12.81
C VAL A 149 24.16 26.22 -12.31
N GLN A 150 25.19 26.03 -13.13
CA GLN A 150 26.55 26.43 -12.81
C GLN A 150 26.88 27.76 -13.50
N PRO A 151 27.25 28.82 -12.76
CA PRO A 151 27.69 30.08 -13.37
C PRO A 151 29.01 29.87 -14.13
N VAL A 152 29.08 30.39 -15.35
CA VAL A 152 30.29 30.36 -16.18
C VAL A 152 30.98 31.71 -16.05
N PHE A 153 32.19 31.70 -15.50
CA PHE A 153 33.03 32.88 -15.36
C PHE A 153 34.14 32.89 -16.39
N TYR A 154 34.47 34.08 -16.88
CA TYR A 154 35.66 34.30 -17.69
C TYR A 154 36.24 35.66 -17.33
N ARG A 155 37.55 35.70 -17.06
CA ARG A 155 38.26 36.88 -16.55
C ARG A 155 37.59 37.53 -15.33
N GLY A 156 37.08 36.72 -14.40
CA GLY A 156 36.43 37.19 -13.17
C GLY A 156 35.02 37.76 -13.34
N GLN A 157 34.50 37.83 -14.57
CA GLN A 157 33.12 38.27 -14.83
C GLN A 157 32.23 37.06 -15.13
N LYS A 158 31.01 37.05 -14.58
CA LYS A 158 29.99 36.04 -14.90
C LYS A 158 29.49 36.32 -16.31
N ILE A 159 29.84 35.47 -17.26
CA ILE A 159 29.47 35.61 -18.68
C ILE A 159 28.16 34.90 -19.00
N GLY A 160 27.80 33.89 -18.21
CA GLY A 160 26.54 33.18 -18.38
C GLY A 160 26.33 32.07 -17.37
N GLU A 161 25.44 31.16 -17.73
CA GLU A 161 25.06 30.02 -16.91
C GLU A 161 25.04 28.76 -17.77
N ARG A 162 25.60 27.67 -17.23
CA ARG A 162 25.55 26.33 -17.83
C ARG A 162 24.63 25.47 -16.99
N ARG A 163 23.62 24.89 -17.65
CA ARG A 163 22.73 23.91 -17.04
C ARG A 163 23.32 22.51 -17.22
N ARG A 164 23.44 21.76 -16.12
CA ARG A 164 23.94 20.38 -16.12
C ARG A 164 22.91 19.48 -15.45
N VAL A 165 22.57 18.38 -16.10
CA VAL A 165 21.78 17.30 -15.50
C VAL A 165 22.73 16.18 -15.12
N ASN A 166 22.44 15.47 -14.03
CA ASN A 166 23.23 14.31 -13.64
C ASN A 166 22.84 13.09 -14.50
N THR A 167 23.49 12.96 -15.66
CA THR A 167 23.25 11.86 -16.61
C THR A 167 23.46 10.47 -15.99
N GLN A 168 24.36 10.33 -15.01
CA GLN A 168 24.58 9.04 -14.35
C GLN A 168 23.36 8.60 -13.55
N LEU A 169 22.71 9.53 -12.83
CA LEU A 169 21.47 9.24 -12.12
C LEU A 169 20.33 8.95 -13.09
N LEU A 170 20.23 9.66 -14.22
CA LEU A 170 19.24 9.36 -15.26
C LEU A 170 19.40 7.94 -15.82
N ILE A 171 20.63 7.53 -16.15
CA ILE A 171 20.91 6.17 -16.62
C ILE A 171 20.57 5.14 -15.53
N HIS A 172 20.88 5.42 -14.27
CA HIS A 172 20.52 4.53 -13.16
C HIS A 172 19.01 4.32 -13.03
N VAL A 173 18.24 5.41 -13.09
CA VAL A 173 16.77 5.38 -13.05
C VAL A 173 16.21 4.60 -14.24
N GLN A 174 16.70 4.87 -15.45
CA GLN A 174 16.29 4.14 -16.65
C GLN A 174 16.53 2.63 -16.51
N ASN A 175 17.71 2.24 -16.06
CA ASN A 175 18.05 0.83 -15.85
C ASN A 175 17.17 0.15 -14.78
N ARG A 176 16.79 0.87 -13.72
CA ARG A 176 15.83 0.40 -12.70
C ARG A 176 14.47 0.12 -13.34
N LEU A 177 13.93 1.08 -14.09
CA LEU A 177 12.64 0.95 -14.78
C LEU A 177 12.63 -0.22 -15.76
N ASP A 178 13.70 -0.37 -16.54
CA ASP A 178 13.85 -1.48 -17.48
C ASP A 178 13.93 -2.84 -16.77
N ALA A 179 14.61 -2.91 -15.62
CA ALA A 179 14.64 -4.12 -14.81
C ALA A 179 13.27 -4.45 -14.19
N ASP A 180 12.54 -3.44 -13.72
CA ASP A 180 11.20 -3.63 -13.13
C ASP A 180 10.18 -4.09 -14.17
N ARG A 181 10.26 -3.56 -15.40
CA ARG A 181 9.49 -4.03 -16.54
C ARG A 181 9.74 -5.52 -16.84
N ARG A 182 11.01 -5.93 -17.00
CA ARG A 182 11.37 -7.34 -17.24
C ARG A 182 10.84 -8.26 -16.13
N ARG A 183 11.00 -7.87 -14.87
CA ARG A 183 10.46 -8.64 -13.74
C ARG A 183 8.94 -8.73 -13.76
N ALA A 184 8.24 -7.73 -14.28
CA ALA A 184 6.78 -7.75 -14.39
C ALA A 184 6.32 -8.71 -15.49
N GLU A 185 7.01 -8.70 -16.63
CA GLU A 185 6.81 -9.63 -17.74
C GLU A 185 7.04 -11.08 -17.28
N ASP A 186 8.17 -11.38 -16.64
CA ASP A 186 8.47 -12.71 -16.07
C ASP A 186 7.37 -13.20 -15.10
N ARG A 187 6.81 -12.29 -14.30
CA ARG A 187 5.72 -12.62 -13.37
C ARG A 187 4.40 -12.89 -14.11
N ALA A 188 4.12 -12.18 -15.20
CA ALA A 188 2.93 -12.39 -16.01
C ALA A 188 3.00 -13.75 -16.72
N GLU A 189 4.14 -14.07 -17.35
CA GLU A 189 4.38 -15.35 -18.01
C GLU A 189 4.23 -16.52 -17.03
N ARG A 190 4.83 -16.42 -15.83
CA ARG A 190 4.67 -17.47 -14.80
C ARG A 190 3.22 -17.67 -14.38
N ARG A 191 2.44 -16.60 -14.27
CA ARG A 191 1.01 -16.69 -13.93
C ARG A 191 0.24 -17.39 -15.04
N GLU A 192 0.48 -17.01 -16.29
CA GLU A 192 -0.11 -17.65 -17.46
C GLU A 192 0.21 -19.16 -17.50
N LEU A 193 1.48 -19.52 -17.31
CA LEU A 193 1.90 -20.92 -17.23
C LEU A 193 1.21 -21.71 -16.11
N ILE A 194 1.01 -21.09 -14.93
CA ILE A 194 0.29 -21.72 -13.82
C ILE A 194 -1.18 -21.95 -14.19
N LEU A 195 -1.82 -20.98 -14.85
CA LEU A 195 -3.21 -21.10 -15.30
C LEU A 195 -3.37 -22.19 -16.36
N LEU A 196 -2.51 -22.19 -17.38
CA LEU A 196 -2.49 -23.24 -18.41
C LEU A 196 -2.27 -24.63 -17.79
N ARG A 197 -1.35 -24.74 -16.83
CA ARG A 197 -1.12 -26.01 -16.13
C ARG A 197 -2.32 -26.45 -15.31
N ALA A 198 -3.01 -25.51 -14.64
CA ALA A 198 -4.22 -25.81 -13.89
C ALA A 198 -5.35 -26.28 -14.80
N GLU A 199 -5.53 -25.61 -15.95
CA GLU A 199 -6.52 -25.97 -16.97
C GLU A 199 -6.27 -27.38 -17.53
N LEU A 200 -5.01 -27.70 -17.88
CA LEU A 200 -4.64 -29.04 -18.33
C LEU A 200 -4.94 -30.12 -17.27
N VAL A 201 -4.68 -29.82 -16.00
CA VAL A 201 -5.00 -30.74 -14.89
C VAL A 201 -6.52 -30.93 -14.78
N GLN A 202 -7.31 -29.86 -14.87
CA GLN A 202 -8.77 -29.93 -14.86
C GLN A 202 -9.29 -30.78 -16.02
N ARG A 203 -8.86 -30.49 -17.25
CA ARG A 203 -9.27 -31.22 -18.45
C ARG A 203 -8.91 -32.71 -18.37
N SER A 204 -7.75 -33.04 -17.81
CA SER A 204 -7.35 -34.44 -17.58
C SER A 204 -8.27 -35.17 -16.57
N ARG A 205 -8.76 -34.46 -15.55
CA ARG A 205 -9.71 -34.99 -14.57
C ARG A 205 -11.07 -35.23 -15.20
N GLU A 206 -11.55 -34.29 -16.01
CA GLU A 206 -12.82 -34.41 -16.74
C GLU A 206 -12.82 -35.63 -17.65
N ILE A 207 -11.76 -35.81 -18.45
CA ILE A 207 -11.60 -36.98 -19.33
C ILE A 207 -11.64 -38.29 -18.53
N ARG A 208 -10.97 -38.34 -17.37
CA ARG A 208 -10.96 -39.52 -16.50
C ARG A 208 -12.33 -39.81 -15.90
N GLN A 209 -13.05 -38.77 -15.48
CA GLN A 209 -14.41 -38.89 -14.95
C GLN A 209 -15.38 -39.39 -16.03
N SER A 210 -15.31 -38.86 -17.25
CA SER A 210 -16.14 -39.32 -18.37
C SER A 210 -15.81 -40.75 -18.85
N ALA A 211 -14.58 -41.21 -18.63
CA ALA A 211 -14.14 -42.56 -18.99
C ALA A 211 -14.46 -43.63 -17.92
N THR A 212 -14.97 -43.24 -16.75
CA THR A 212 -15.37 -44.22 -15.73
C THR A 212 -16.64 -44.93 -16.23
N PRO A 213 -16.64 -46.25 -16.49
CA PRO A 213 -17.82 -46.93 -16.98
C PRO A 213 -18.93 -46.83 -15.92
N ALA A 214 -20.13 -46.43 -16.34
CA ALA A 214 -21.34 -46.51 -15.53
C ALA A 214 -21.39 -47.91 -14.92
N ALA A 215 -21.50 -47.97 -13.58
CA ALA A 215 -21.58 -49.19 -12.80
C ALA A 215 -22.39 -50.24 -13.57
N THR A 216 -21.73 -51.34 -13.95
CA THR A 216 -22.39 -52.52 -14.52
C THR A 216 -23.56 -52.85 -13.59
N PRO A 217 -24.82 -52.83 -14.05
CA PRO A 217 -25.92 -53.19 -13.18
C PRO A 217 -25.69 -54.62 -12.71
N SER A 218 -25.49 -54.76 -11.40
CA SER A 218 -25.43 -56.05 -10.71
C SER A 218 -26.67 -56.83 -11.10
N MET A 219 -26.48 -57.91 -11.87
CA MET A 219 -27.52 -58.92 -12.11
C MET A 219 -28.06 -59.36 -10.74
N PRO A 220 -29.39 -59.39 -10.53
CA PRO A 220 -29.94 -59.85 -9.27
C PRO A 220 -29.60 -61.33 -9.07
N GLU A 221 -29.07 -61.66 -7.89
CA GLU A 221 -28.86 -63.02 -7.43
C GLU A 221 -30.13 -63.84 -7.67
N MET A 222 -30.01 -64.92 -8.45
CA MET A 222 -31.07 -65.93 -8.50
C MET A 222 -31.13 -66.61 -7.13
N CYS A 223 -32.18 -66.23 -6.39
CA CYS A 223 -32.66 -66.88 -5.19
C CYS A 223 -32.66 -68.39 -5.40
N SER A 224 -31.75 -69.06 -4.71
CA SER A 224 -31.62 -70.52 -4.65
C SER A 224 -32.19 -70.96 -3.32
N ASP A 225 -33.52 -70.91 -3.18
CA ASP A 225 -34.22 -71.41 -1.99
C ASP A 225 -35.23 -72.49 -2.38
N ASP A 226 -35.00 -73.67 -1.82
CA ASP A 226 -35.94 -74.67 -1.34
C ASP A 226 -37.17 -75.04 -2.20
N LEU A 227 -37.06 -76.19 -2.86
CA LEU A 227 -38.19 -77.11 -3.02
C LEU A 227 -37.81 -78.50 -2.49
N GLY A 228 -38.09 -78.68 -1.20
CA GLY A 228 -38.90 -79.80 -0.69
C GLY A 228 -38.60 -81.20 -1.21
N LEU A 229 -37.96 -81.98 -0.34
CA LEU A 229 -38.20 -83.42 -0.23
C LEU A 229 -39.73 -83.69 -0.19
N PRO A 230 -40.21 -84.78 -0.82
CA PRO A 230 -40.80 -85.79 0.05
C PRO A 230 -40.41 -87.22 -0.29
N ALA A 231 -40.38 -88.00 0.79
CA ALA A 231 -40.38 -89.45 0.91
C ALA A 231 -41.14 -90.21 -0.19
N ALA A 232 -40.61 -91.37 -0.59
CA ALA A 232 -41.34 -92.65 -0.56
C ALA A 232 -40.43 -93.85 -0.89
N ALA A 233 -40.50 -94.84 0.01
CA ALA A 233 -40.35 -96.31 -0.13
C ALA A 233 -39.11 -96.90 -0.83
#